data_AF-A0A7V9QCY3-F1
#
_entry.id   AF-A0A7V9QCY3-F1
#
_cell.length_a   1.000
_cell.length_b   1.000
_cell.length_c   1.000
_cell.angle_alpha   90.00
_cell.angle_beta   90.00
_cell.angle_gamma   90.00
#
_symmetry.space_group_name_H-M   'P 1'
#
loop_
_entity.id
_entity.type
_entity.pdbx_description
1 polymer ?
#
loop_
_entity_poly.entity_id
_entity_poly.type
_entity_poly.pdbx_seq_one_letter_code
_entity_poly.pdbx_strand_id
1 'polypeptide(L)'
;MAYSPGYATGHQWFSYYLSIQNRTDDALREMEIAYRLDPLSHVIVLSLAAGYDAVGRYPEAAPLYAQGFDLAPDAWWSVILFCNHVLVTNGLDAATPCYRRSALATGSDTARANDLERALRDPARRDSAIDAMARHGNPLDAVPLLKVLRGDDAVIAHLRAMAARPERVDFHRCILAVMLGVRLRSDSRVRGLLVQLGYPGW
;
A
#
# COMPACT_ATOMS: atom_id res chain seq x y z
N MET A 1 13.92 -10.60 26.01
CA MET A 1 14.78 -10.87 24.84
C MET A 1 15.50 -9.59 24.51
N ALA A 2 16.83 -9.56 24.64
CA ALA A 2 17.64 -8.37 24.42
C ALA A 2 17.68 -8.05 22.91
N TYR A 3 17.19 -6.88 22.53
CA TYR A 3 17.32 -6.31 21.19
C TYR A 3 18.80 -6.11 20.89
N SER A 4 19.30 -6.63 19.77
CA SER A 4 20.61 -6.25 19.26
C SER A 4 20.44 -4.88 18.59
N PRO A 5 21.01 -3.77 19.13
CA PRO A 5 20.72 -2.41 18.66
C PRO A 5 21.14 -2.14 17.21
N GLY A 6 21.95 -3.03 16.62
CA GLY A 6 22.37 -2.96 15.22
C GLY A 6 21.58 -3.85 14.25
N TYR A 7 20.51 -4.52 14.71
CA TYR A 7 19.75 -5.43 13.85
C TYR A 7 18.61 -4.72 13.12
N ALA A 8 18.88 -4.28 11.89
CA ALA A 8 17.94 -3.52 11.05
C ALA A 8 16.56 -4.20 10.93
N THR A 9 16.52 -5.50 10.67
CA THR A 9 15.27 -6.28 10.56
C THR A 9 14.47 -6.26 11.87
N GLY A 10 15.12 -6.19 13.03
CA GLY A 10 14.44 -6.06 14.32
C GLY A 10 13.67 -4.74 14.41
N HIS A 11 14.35 -3.63 14.12
CA HIS A 11 13.74 -2.30 14.06
C HIS A 11 12.61 -2.23 13.02
N GLN A 12 12.78 -2.86 11.85
CA GLN A 12 11.74 -2.97 10.83
C GLN A 12 10.47 -3.67 11.36
N TRP A 13 10.60 -4.86 11.96
CA TRP A 13 9.43 -5.58 12.50
C TRP A 13 8.79 -4.85 13.67
N PHE A 14 9.58 -4.17 14.50
CA PHE A 14 9.03 -3.36 15.59
C PHE A 14 8.27 -2.15 15.08
N SER A 15 8.79 -1.49 14.06
CA SER A 15 8.09 -0.41 13.37
C SER A 15 6.72 -0.88 12.85
N TYR A 16 6.65 -2.04 12.20
CA TYR A 16 5.35 -2.58 11.75
C TYR A 16 4.40 -2.88 12.90
N TYR A 17 4.90 -3.45 14.00
CA TYR A 17 4.09 -3.69 15.19
C TYR A 17 3.52 -2.38 15.75
N LEU A 18 4.36 -1.36 15.91
CA LEU A 18 3.95 -0.02 16.37
C LEU A 18 2.95 0.62 15.41
N SER A 19 3.18 0.47 14.10
CA SER A 19 2.29 0.98 13.06
C SER A 19 0.91 0.37 13.27
N ILE A 20 0.76 -0.96 13.35
CA ILE A 20 -0.52 -1.64 13.58
C ILE A 20 -1.23 -1.12 14.84
N GLN A 21 -0.48 -0.80 15.92
CA GLN A 21 -1.02 -0.19 17.14
C GLN A 21 -1.35 1.31 17.05
N ASN A 22 -1.36 1.90 15.84
CA ASN A 22 -1.50 3.33 15.57
C ASN A 22 -0.44 4.23 16.25
N ARG A 23 0.68 3.67 16.73
CA ARG A 23 1.81 4.43 17.29
C ARG A 23 2.72 4.91 16.17
N THR A 24 2.17 5.79 15.33
CA THR A 24 2.74 6.14 14.02
C THR A 24 4.10 6.82 14.13
N ASP A 25 4.27 7.77 15.05
CA ASP A 25 5.55 8.47 15.23
C ASP A 25 6.66 7.51 15.72
N ASP A 26 6.30 6.58 16.61
CA ASP A 26 7.24 5.56 17.07
C ASP A 26 7.60 4.59 15.96
N ALA A 27 6.61 4.17 15.17
CA ALA A 27 6.83 3.32 14.01
C ALA A 27 7.79 3.96 13.01
N LEU A 28 7.62 5.25 12.71
CA LEU A 28 8.50 5.99 11.81
C LEU A 28 9.92 6.04 12.34
N ARG A 29 10.10 6.37 13.62
CA ARG A 29 11.43 6.44 14.25
C ARG A 29 12.18 5.11 14.17
N GLU A 30 11.49 4.00 14.44
CA GLU A 30 12.08 2.66 14.33
C GLU A 30 12.44 2.32 12.87
N MET A 31 11.61 2.71 11.89
CA MET A 31 11.92 2.49 10.48
C MET A 31 13.09 3.38 9.99
N GLU A 32 13.20 4.61 10.49
CA GLU A 32 14.37 5.48 10.25
C GLU A 32 15.66 4.87 10.83
N ILE A 33 15.60 4.22 11.99
CA ILE A 33 16.74 3.45 12.53
C ILE A 33 17.04 2.26 11.62
N ALA A 34 16.04 1.48 11.22
CA ALA A 34 16.22 0.34 10.32
C ALA A 34 16.89 0.77 9.00
N TYR A 35 16.45 1.88 8.41
CA TYR A 35 17.03 2.44 7.19
C TYR A 35 18.48 2.89 7.37
N ARG A 36 18.82 3.54 8.49
CA ARG A 36 20.21 3.92 8.77
C ARG A 36 21.13 2.70 8.93
N LEU A 37 20.60 1.59 9.46
CA LEU A 37 21.35 0.35 9.65
C LEU A 37 21.49 -0.45 8.35
N ASP A 38 20.47 -0.46 7.49
CA ASP A 38 20.49 -1.17 6.20
C ASP A 38 19.74 -0.37 5.11
N PRO A 39 20.42 0.58 4.44
CA PRO A 39 19.82 1.39 3.38
C PRO A 39 19.70 0.64 2.04
N LEU A 40 20.21 -0.60 1.93
CA LEU A 40 20.13 -1.39 0.70
C LEU A 40 18.98 -2.42 0.73
N SER A 41 18.34 -2.60 1.88
CA SER A 41 17.09 -3.36 1.98
C SER A 41 15.94 -2.59 1.35
N HIS A 42 15.56 -2.98 0.13
CA HIS A 42 14.40 -2.43 -0.57
C HIS A 42 13.11 -2.49 0.28
N VAL A 43 12.93 -3.52 1.12
CA VAL A 43 11.78 -3.62 2.02
C VAL A 43 11.78 -2.49 3.04
N ILE A 44 12.92 -2.22 3.67
CA ILE A 44 13.07 -1.13 4.67
C ILE A 44 12.89 0.22 3.99
N VAL A 45 13.56 0.44 2.85
CA VAL A 45 13.49 1.69 2.08
C VAL A 45 12.05 2.03 1.69
N LEU A 46 11.34 1.09 1.07
CA LEU A 46 9.96 1.31 0.61
C LEU A 46 8.97 1.44 1.77
N SER A 47 9.25 0.79 2.90
CA SER A 47 8.42 0.91 4.10
C SER A 47 8.59 2.25 4.80
N LEU A 48 9.81 2.78 4.81
CA LEU A 48 10.04 4.15 5.28
C LEU A 48 9.34 5.17 4.37
N ALA A 49 9.50 5.02 3.05
CA ALA A 49 8.83 5.88 2.07
C ALA A 49 7.31 5.90 2.30
N ALA A 50 6.72 4.72 2.43
CA ALA A 50 5.28 4.61 2.62
C ALA A 50 4.81 5.04 4.02
N GLY A 51 5.67 4.91 5.04
CA GLY A 51 5.46 5.53 6.34
C GLY A 51 5.37 7.05 6.26
N TYR A 52 6.27 7.69 5.51
CA TYR A 52 6.24 9.13 5.28
C TYR A 52 5.00 9.57 4.50
N ASP A 53 4.61 8.86 3.45
CA ASP A 53 3.34 9.09 2.73
C ASP A 53 2.13 9.04 3.69
N ALA A 54 2.10 8.07 4.60
CA ALA A 54 0.99 7.88 5.53
C ALA A 54 0.80 9.04 6.53
N VAL A 55 1.82 9.87 6.73
CA VAL A 55 1.78 11.09 7.56
C VAL A 55 1.90 12.39 6.76
N GLY A 56 1.80 12.31 5.42
CA GLY A 56 1.84 13.49 4.54
C GLY A 56 3.24 14.09 4.33
N ARG A 57 4.31 13.40 4.74
CA ARG A 57 5.71 13.79 4.53
C ARG A 57 6.19 13.38 3.13
N TYR A 58 5.43 13.79 2.11
CA TYR A 58 5.67 13.38 0.71
C TYR A 58 7.05 13.77 0.16
N PRO A 59 7.61 14.96 0.46
CA PRO A 59 8.94 15.32 -0.01
C PRO A 59 10.04 14.37 0.50
N GLU A 60 9.90 13.86 1.72
CA GLU A 60 10.83 12.87 2.29
C GLU A 60 10.61 11.45 1.73
N ALA A 61 9.38 11.12 1.33
CA ALA A 61 9.03 9.84 0.72
C ALA A 61 9.59 9.68 -0.70
N ALA A 62 9.50 10.72 -1.52
CA ALA A 62 9.85 10.69 -2.94
C ALA A 62 11.25 10.11 -3.27
N PRO A 63 12.36 10.55 -2.64
CA PRO A 63 13.68 9.99 -2.93
C PRO A 63 13.80 8.51 -2.52
N LEU A 64 13.10 8.09 -1.47
CA LEU A 64 13.11 6.70 -1.02
C LEU A 64 12.33 5.79 -1.97
N TYR A 65 11.26 6.28 -2.57
CA TYR A 65 10.57 5.54 -3.63
C TYR A 65 11.47 5.31 -4.85
N ALA A 66 12.20 6.34 -5.29
CA ALA A 66 13.16 6.20 -6.38
C ALA A 66 14.24 5.16 -6.03
N GLN A 67 14.83 5.25 -4.84
CA GLN A 67 15.82 4.28 -4.35
C GLN A 67 15.27 2.85 -4.27
N GLY A 68 14.07 2.68 -3.69
CA GLY A 68 13.44 1.38 -3.57
C GLY A 68 13.11 0.76 -4.93
N PHE A 69 12.78 1.61 -5.91
CA PHE A 69 12.58 1.21 -7.30
C PHE A 69 13.87 0.73 -7.96
N ASP A 70 14.98 1.42 -7.75
CA ASP A 70 16.30 1.02 -8.26
C ASP A 70 16.79 -0.30 -7.65
N LEU A 71 16.52 -0.52 -6.35
CA LEU A 71 16.92 -1.73 -5.63
C LEU A 71 16.09 -2.97 -6.02
N ALA A 72 14.80 -2.79 -6.32
CA ALA A 72 13.87 -3.89 -6.61
C ALA A 72 12.81 -3.48 -7.65
N PRO A 73 13.18 -3.32 -8.93
CA PRO A 73 12.31 -2.78 -9.99
C PRO A 73 11.17 -3.73 -10.39
N ASP A 74 11.31 -5.03 -10.11
CA ASP A 74 10.34 -6.07 -10.48
C ASP A 74 9.45 -6.52 -9.31
N ALA A 75 9.73 -6.02 -8.09
CA ALA A 75 8.93 -6.36 -6.94
C ALA A 75 7.56 -5.68 -6.99
N TRP A 76 6.49 -6.48 -6.88
CA TRP A 76 5.11 -5.99 -6.98
C TRP A 76 4.78 -4.89 -5.94
N TRP A 77 5.34 -4.98 -4.73
CA TRP A 77 5.11 -3.98 -3.69
C TRP A 77 5.80 -2.64 -3.99
N SER A 78 6.94 -2.65 -4.69
CA SER A 78 7.59 -1.43 -5.18
C SER A 78 6.66 -0.69 -6.13
N VAL A 79 6.01 -1.42 -7.04
CA VAL A 79 5.06 -0.86 -7.98
C VAL A 79 3.87 -0.27 -7.24
N ILE A 80 3.22 -1.01 -6.34
CA ILE A 80 1.96 -0.52 -5.78
C ILE A 80 2.10 0.61 -4.76
N LEU A 81 3.17 0.59 -3.94
CA LEU A 81 3.44 1.69 -3.02
C LEU A 81 3.83 2.96 -3.80
N PHE A 82 4.57 2.82 -4.90
CA PHE A 82 4.85 3.93 -5.80
C PHE A 82 3.59 4.45 -6.52
N CYS A 83 2.69 3.56 -6.98
CA CYS A 83 1.39 3.96 -7.54
C CYS A 83 0.63 4.86 -6.54
N ASN A 84 0.60 4.44 -5.26
CA ASN A 84 -0.06 5.20 -4.21
C ASN A 84 0.61 6.58 -4.02
N HIS A 85 1.94 6.62 -3.96
CA HIS A 85 2.68 7.88 -3.86
C HIS A 85 2.33 8.85 -4.99
N VAL A 86 2.45 8.40 -6.25
CA VAL A 86 2.12 9.23 -7.42
C VAL A 86 0.65 9.65 -7.40
N LEU A 87 -0.27 8.77 -6.99
CA LEU A 87 -1.69 9.10 -6.88
C LEU A 87 -1.94 10.22 -5.86
N VAL A 88 -1.29 10.19 -4.69
CA VAL A 88 -1.53 11.18 -3.63
C VAL A 88 -0.78 12.50 -3.85
N THR A 89 0.34 12.49 -4.59
CA THR A 89 1.15 13.69 -4.83
C THR A 89 0.90 14.35 -6.18
N ASN A 90 0.60 13.56 -7.23
CA ASN A 90 0.45 14.02 -8.61
C ASN A 90 -0.93 13.75 -9.20
N GLY A 91 -1.80 13.02 -8.49
CA GLY A 91 -3.16 12.73 -8.93
C GLY A 91 -3.28 11.53 -9.87
N LEU A 92 -4.52 11.20 -10.23
CA LEU A 92 -4.85 9.98 -10.96
C LEU A 92 -4.19 9.90 -12.34
N ASP A 93 -4.19 10.99 -13.11
CA ASP A 93 -3.68 10.99 -14.49
C ASP A 93 -2.20 10.62 -14.56
N ALA A 94 -1.41 11.10 -13.58
CA ALA A 94 0.00 10.75 -13.43
C ALA A 94 0.19 9.30 -12.94
N ALA A 95 -0.77 8.76 -12.16
CA ALA A 95 -0.70 7.42 -11.59
C ALA A 95 -1.17 6.30 -12.54
N THR A 96 -1.96 6.58 -13.58
CA THR A 96 -2.49 5.53 -14.47
C THR A 96 -1.42 4.65 -15.14
N PRO A 97 -0.23 5.15 -15.57
CA PRO A 97 0.84 4.29 -16.08
C PRO A 97 1.36 3.30 -15.03
N CYS A 98 1.33 3.67 -13.75
CA CYS A 98 1.74 2.79 -12.67
C CYS A 98 0.76 1.62 -12.52
N TYR A 99 -0.55 1.86 -12.62
CA TYR A 99 -1.57 0.80 -12.59
C TYR A 99 -1.50 -0.13 -13.81
N ARG A 100 -1.17 0.41 -14.99
CA ARG A 100 -0.85 -0.41 -16.16
C ARG A 100 0.34 -1.34 -15.89
N ARG A 101 1.41 -0.81 -15.29
CA ARG A 101 2.59 -1.60 -14.92
C ARG A 101 2.25 -2.67 -13.90
N SER A 102 1.45 -2.36 -12.88
CA SER A 102 0.96 -3.35 -11.91
C SER A 102 0.23 -4.49 -12.61
N ALA A 103 -0.72 -4.16 -13.50
CA ALA A 103 -1.48 -5.15 -14.26
C ALA A 103 -0.60 -6.09 -15.10
N LEU A 104 0.44 -5.56 -15.75
CA LEU A 104 1.43 -6.37 -16.49
C LEU A 104 2.22 -7.28 -15.55
N ALA A 105 2.70 -6.75 -14.42
CA ALA A 105 3.48 -7.51 -13.44
C ALA A 105 2.67 -8.65 -12.80
N THR A 106 1.35 -8.52 -12.72
CA THR A 106 0.43 -9.57 -12.25
C THR A 106 -0.12 -10.45 -13.37
N GLY A 107 0.45 -10.39 -14.58
CA GLY A 107 0.15 -11.32 -15.68
C GLY A 107 -0.97 -10.92 -16.63
N SER A 108 -1.47 -9.67 -16.59
CA SER A 108 -2.35 -9.18 -17.67
C SER A 108 -1.58 -9.05 -18.97
N ASP A 109 -2.22 -9.36 -20.10
CA ASP A 109 -1.64 -9.06 -21.41
C ASP A 109 -1.53 -7.55 -21.66
N THR A 110 -0.72 -7.18 -22.65
CA THR A 110 -0.46 -5.79 -23.04
C THR A 110 -1.74 -5.04 -23.44
N ALA A 111 -2.68 -5.69 -24.11
CA ALA A 111 -3.89 -5.03 -24.58
C ALA A 111 -4.81 -4.66 -23.41
N ARG A 112 -5.00 -5.59 -22.48
CA ARG A 112 -5.79 -5.41 -21.25
C ARG A 112 -5.16 -4.37 -20.33
N ALA A 113 -3.84 -4.39 -20.15
CA ALA A 113 -3.14 -3.40 -19.34
C ALA A 113 -3.23 -1.98 -19.95
N ASN A 114 -3.12 -1.87 -21.27
CA ASN A 114 -3.33 -0.60 -21.98
C ASN A 114 -4.77 -0.09 -21.87
N ASP A 115 -5.77 -0.98 -21.96
CA ASP A 115 -7.17 -0.59 -21.82
C ASP A 115 -7.48 -0.14 -20.38
N LEU A 116 -6.93 -0.81 -19.37
CA LEU A 116 -7.02 -0.36 -17.97
C LEU A 116 -6.52 1.09 -17.82
N GLU A 117 -5.35 1.41 -18.38
CA GLU A 117 -4.82 2.78 -18.33
C GLU A 117 -5.80 3.79 -18.96
N ARG A 118 -6.31 3.48 -20.15
CA ARG A 118 -7.26 4.36 -20.86
C ARG A 118 -8.57 4.51 -20.10
N ALA A 119 -9.07 3.41 -19.52
CA ALA A 119 -10.31 3.42 -18.77
C ALA A 119 -10.18 4.22 -17.47
N LEU A 120 -9.04 4.16 -16.77
CA LEU A 120 -8.80 4.99 -15.58
C LEU A 120 -8.74 6.50 -15.91
N ARG A 121 -8.22 6.87 -17.10
CA ARG A 121 -8.20 8.27 -17.56
C ARG A 121 -9.57 8.78 -17.98
N ASP A 122 -10.38 7.93 -18.62
CA ASP A 122 -11.70 8.26 -19.15
C ASP A 122 -12.76 8.36 -18.03
N PRO A 123 -13.32 9.55 -17.73
CA PRO A 123 -14.32 9.71 -16.67
C PRO A 123 -15.54 8.80 -16.81
N ALA A 124 -15.94 8.45 -18.05
CA ALA A 124 -17.10 7.60 -18.29
C ALA A 124 -16.84 6.12 -17.98
N ARG A 125 -15.57 5.69 -17.99
CA ARG A 125 -15.16 4.29 -17.76
C ARG A 125 -14.37 4.09 -16.47
N ARG A 126 -13.90 5.17 -15.84
CA ARG A 126 -13.06 5.14 -14.64
C ARG A 126 -13.70 4.33 -13.52
N ASP A 127 -14.99 4.57 -13.27
CA ASP A 127 -15.64 3.93 -12.13
C ASP A 127 -15.78 2.42 -12.32
N SER A 128 -16.13 1.97 -13.52
CA SER A 128 -16.22 0.54 -13.83
C SER A 128 -14.85 -0.12 -13.85
N ALA A 129 -13.79 0.60 -14.22
CA ALA A 129 -12.41 0.12 -14.16
C ALA A 129 -11.94 -0.11 -12.71
N ILE A 130 -12.15 0.87 -11.82
CA ILE A 130 -11.82 0.75 -10.39
C ILE A 130 -12.58 -0.41 -9.76
N ASP A 131 -13.87 -0.55 -10.09
CA ASP A 131 -14.72 -1.65 -9.66
C ASP A 131 -14.21 -3.02 -10.13
N ALA A 132 -13.76 -3.11 -11.38
CA ALA A 132 -13.18 -4.32 -11.92
C ALA A 132 -11.85 -4.68 -11.23
N MET A 133 -11.00 -3.69 -10.95
CA MET A 133 -9.77 -3.87 -10.16
C MET A 133 -10.09 -4.40 -8.75
N ALA A 134 -11.06 -3.78 -8.08
CA ALA A 134 -11.50 -4.20 -6.74
C ALA A 134 -12.05 -5.64 -6.73
N ARG A 135 -12.72 -6.06 -7.81
CA ARG A 135 -13.33 -7.39 -7.88
C ARG A 135 -12.37 -8.50 -8.33
N HIS A 136 -11.50 -8.23 -9.30
CA HIS A 136 -10.78 -9.27 -10.04
C HIS A 136 -9.25 -9.07 -10.08
N GLY A 137 -8.74 -7.95 -9.60
CA GLY A 137 -7.30 -7.67 -9.52
C GLY A 137 -6.69 -8.07 -8.17
N ASN A 138 -5.44 -7.66 -7.95
CA ASN A 138 -4.87 -7.64 -6.60
C ASN A 138 -5.71 -6.70 -5.73
N PRO A 139 -6.32 -7.18 -4.63
CA PRO A 139 -7.26 -6.37 -3.86
C PRO A 139 -6.62 -5.14 -3.22
N LEU A 140 -5.30 -5.10 -3.07
CA LEU A 140 -4.59 -3.94 -2.56
C LEU A 140 -4.49 -2.81 -3.59
N ASP A 141 -4.53 -3.12 -4.89
CA ASP A 141 -4.35 -2.11 -5.93
C ASP A 141 -5.50 -1.10 -5.99
N ALA A 142 -6.71 -1.57 -5.65
CA ALA A 142 -7.89 -0.73 -5.62
C ALA A 142 -7.96 0.15 -4.36
N VAL A 143 -7.29 -0.22 -3.25
CA VAL A 143 -7.42 0.50 -1.97
C VAL A 143 -7.02 1.97 -2.09
N PRO A 144 -5.85 2.34 -2.67
CA PRO A 144 -5.49 3.74 -2.90
C PRO A 144 -6.51 4.49 -3.77
N LEU A 145 -6.98 3.89 -4.87
CA LEU A 145 -7.95 4.50 -5.78
C LEU A 145 -9.29 4.77 -5.10
N LEU A 146 -9.82 3.77 -4.39
CA LEU A 146 -11.06 3.91 -3.63
C LEU A 146 -10.93 4.99 -2.56
N LYS A 147 -9.83 4.99 -1.81
CA LYS A 147 -9.57 5.97 -0.75
C LYS A 147 -9.51 7.40 -1.28
N VAL A 148 -8.73 7.63 -2.35
CA VAL A 148 -8.51 8.97 -2.90
C VAL A 148 -9.72 9.49 -3.68
N LEU A 149 -10.41 8.63 -4.42
CA LEU A 149 -11.45 9.06 -5.36
C LEU A 149 -12.88 8.91 -4.80
N ARG A 150 -13.08 8.02 -3.82
CA ARG A 150 -14.43 7.66 -3.31
C ARG A 150 -14.55 7.68 -1.78
N GLY A 151 -13.44 7.89 -1.07
CA GLY A 151 -13.40 8.02 0.38
C GLY A 151 -13.48 6.69 1.15
N ASP A 152 -13.54 6.82 2.48
CA ASP A 152 -13.35 5.71 3.42
C ASP A 152 -14.47 4.66 3.35
N ASP A 153 -15.72 5.06 3.14
CA ASP A 153 -16.84 4.10 3.06
C ASP A 153 -16.71 3.15 1.87
N ALA A 154 -16.11 3.62 0.76
CA ALA A 154 -15.82 2.76 -0.40
C ALA A 154 -14.73 1.73 -0.06
N VAL A 155 -13.71 2.12 0.71
CA VAL A 155 -12.67 1.19 1.20
C VAL A 155 -13.29 0.16 2.16
N ILE A 156 -14.19 0.57 3.05
CA ILE A 156 -14.86 -0.34 3.99
C ILE A 156 -15.77 -1.33 3.24
N ALA A 157 -16.50 -0.87 2.23
CA ALA A 157 -17.30 -1.75 1.37
C ALA A 157 -16.42 -2.78 0.64
N HIS A 158 -15.26 -2.36 0.14
CA HIS A 158 -14.29 -3.25 -0.49
C HIS A 158 -13.72 -4.29 0.49
N LEU A 159 -13.27 -3.87 1.67
CA LEU A 159 -12.80 -4.78 2.72
C LEU A 159 -13.88 -5.79 3.14
N ARG A 160 -15.15 -5.37 3.20
CA ARG A 160 -16.28 -6.27 3.47
C ARG A 160 -16.48 -7.29 2.35
N ALA A 161 -16.39 -6.86 1.10
CA ALA A 161 -16.47 -7.76 -0.05
C ALA A 161 -15.31 -8.77 -0.08
N MET A 162 -14.10 -8.36 0.36
CA MET A 162 -12.97 -9.26 0.54
C MET A 162 -13.23 -10.29 1.65
N ALA A 163 -13.72 -9.85 2.81
CA ALA A 163 -13.99 -10.73 3.96
C ALA A 163 -15.08 -11.78 3.68
N ALA A 164 -15.98 -11.50 2.73
CA ALA A 164 -17.03 -12.42 2.31
C ALA A 164 -16.57 -13.53 1.34
N ARG A 165 -15.32 -13.50 0.85
CA ARG A 165 -14.81 -14.48 -0.11
C ARG A 165 -14.06 -15.62 0.60
N PRO A 166 -14.31 -16.90 0.24
CA PRO A 166 -13.66 -18.04 0.86
C PRO A 166 -12.17 -18.19 0.46
N GLU A 167 -11.75 -17.53 -0.62
CA GLU A 167 -10.37 -17.51 -1.10
C GLU A 167 -9.58 -16.48 -0.29
N ARG A 168 -8.83 -16.95 0.71
CA ARG A 168 -7.94 -16.10 1.51
C ARG A 168 -6.90 -15.47 0.59
N VAL A 169 -6.97 -14.16 0.39
CA VAL A 169 -5.85 -13.42 -0.20
C VAL A 169 -4.85 -13.18 0.91
N ASP A 170 -3.76 -13.95 0.92
CA ASP A 170 -2.66 -13.73 1.86
C ASP A 170 -1.83 -12.55 1.36
N PHE A 171 -2.11 -11.36 1.88
CA PHE A 171 -1.31 -10.18 1.62
C PHE A 171 -0.58 -9.72 2.88
N HIS A 172 0.54 -9.03 2.69
CA HIS A 172 1.37 -8.56 3.80
C HIS A 172 0.58 -7.55 4.64
N ARG A 173 0.25 -7.93 5.88
CA ARG A 173 -0.47 -7.12 6.88
C ARG A 173 0.05 -5.68 6.94
N CYS A 174 1.37 -5.54 6.94
CA CYS A 174 2.06 -4.26 7.07
C CYS A 174 1.79 -3.33 5.88
N ILE A 175 1.72 -3.87 4.66
CA ILE A 175 1.42 -3.10 3.45
C ILE A 175 -0.02 -2.60 3.48
N LEU A 176 -0.97 -3.46 3.86
CA LEU A 176 -2.35 -3.00 4.05
C LEU A 176 -2.42 -1.91 5.13
N ALA A 177 -1.65 -2.02 6.22
CA ALA A 177 -1.67 -1.04 7.30
C ALA A 177 -1.30 0.36 6.82
N VAL A 178 -0.26 0.42 6.01
CA VAL A 178 0.21 1.64 5.37
C VAL A 178 -0.88 2.22 4.45
N MET A 179 -1.46 1.39 3.57
CA MET A 179 -2.48 1.86 2.61
C MET A 179 -3.75 2.41 3.28
N LEU A 180 -4.23 1.72 4.31
CA LEU A 180 -5.37 2.20 5.10
C LEU A 180 -5.06 3.54 5.77
N GLY A 181 -3.85 3.71 6.29
CA GLY A 181 -3.46 4.90 7.04
C GLY A 181 -4.19 4.99 8.39
N VAL A 182 -3.76 5.92 9.25
CA VAL A 182 -4.14 5.97 10.66
C VAL A 182 -5.66 6.04 10.88
N ARG A 183 -6.37 6.83 10.06
CA ARG A 183 -7.82 7.04 10.20
C ARG A 183 -8.61 5.75 10.00
N LEU A 184 -8.46 5.09 8.85
CA LEU A 184 -9.16 3.83 8.55
C LEU A 184 -8.75 2.72 9.51
N ARG A 185 -7.49 2.66 9.94
CA ARG A 185 -7.03 1.67 10.94
C ARG A 185 -7.66 1.86 12.32
N SER A 186 -8.09 3.08 12.63
CA SER A 186 -8.78 3.40 13.89
C SER A 186 -10.29 3.15 13.82
N ASP A 187 -10.85 2.93 12.63
CA ASP A 187 -12.28 2.67 12.45
C ASP A 187 -12.64 1.26 12.96
N SER A 188 -13.62 1.17 13.86
CA SER A 188 -14.05 -0.10 14.46
C SER A 188 -14.64 -1.07 13.44
N ARG A 189 -15.27 -0.56 12.37
CA ARG A 189 -15.79 -1.38 11.26
C ARG A 189 -14.63 -2.01 10.51
N VAL A 190 -13.57 -1.26 10.26
CA VAL A 190 -12.35 -1.76 9.61
C VAL A 190 -11.68 -2.81 10.48
N ARG A 191 -11.46 -2.54 11.78
CA ARG A 191 -10.87 -3.53 12.71
C ARG A 191 -11.65 -4.85 12.73
N GLY A 192 -12.98 -4.78 12.79
CA GLY A 192 -13.84 -5.96 12.71
C GLY A 192 -13.64 -6.76 11.42
N LEU A 193 -13.53 -6.08 10.27
CA LEU A 193 -13.27 -6.71 8.98
C LEU A 193 -11.86 -7.32 8.90
N LEU A 194 -10.85 -6.66 9.47
CA LEU A 194 -9.48 -7.20 9.51
C LEU A 194 -9.41 -8.49 10.33
N VAL A 195 -10.14 -8.58 11.45
CA VAL A 195 -10.27 -9.82 12.22
C VAL A 195 -10.90 -10.94 11.37
N GLN A 196 -11.97 -10.64 10.62
CA GLN A 196 -12.60 -11.60 9.72
C GLN A 196 -11.66 -12.06 8.60
N LEU A 197 -10.79 -11.16 8.11
CA LEU A 197 -9.75 -11.45 7.12
C LEU A 197 -8.56 -12.25 7.71
N GLY A 198 -8.59 -12.63 8.99
CA GLY A 198 -7.54 -13.41 9.64
C GLY A 198 -6.40 -12.57 10.20
N TYR A 199 -6.62 -11.28 10.41
CA TYR A 199 -5.65 -10.32 10.95
C TYR A 199 -6.01 -9.86 12.38
N PRO A 200 -5.98 -10.75 13.39
CA PRO A 200 -6.28 -10.37 14.77
C PRO A 200 -5.21 -9.44 15.35
N GLY A 201 -5.59 -8.58 16.29
CA GLY A 201 -4.67 -7.69 17.04
C GLY A 201 -4.47 -6.29 16.46
N TRP A 202 -5.36 -5.84 15.57
CA TRP A 202 -5.44 -4.47 15.05
C TRP A 202 -6.40 -3.59 15.86
#